data_AF-A0A1H6FG74-F1
#
_entry.id   AF-A0A1H6FG74-F1
#
_cell.length_a   1.000
_cell.length_b   1.000
_cell.length_c   1.000
_cell.angle_alpha   90.00
_cell.angle_beta   90.00
_cell.angle_gamma   90.00
#
_symmetry.space_group_name_H-M   'P 1'
#
loop_
_entity.id
_entity.type
_entity.pdbx_description
1 polymer ?
#
loop_
_entity_poly.entity_id
_entity_poly.type
_entity_poly.pdbx_seq_one_letter_code
_entity_poly.pdbx_strand_id
1 'polypeptide(L)'
;MIKEGSGKLLFTSADFPGVIPEGISVQKKHLQKNPEDVQKFLRGWLRAIQWQANPANRDEYFKILKQTMFKNTSYSQKELEAFHSGGKFHTDLESIQQNNTLALETYIKELLVFLKQTGRKIHSSNASDYFQTDMALQEAKLLFSVAAE
;
A
#
# COMPACT_ATOMS: atom_id res chain seq x y z
N MET A 1 -11.89 23.98 -1.45
CA MET A 1 -11.57 23.81 -2.88
C MET A 1 -12.74 23.18 -3.66
N ILE A 2 -12.85 21.86 -3.82
CA ILE A 2 -13.97 21.25 -4.58
C ILE A 2 -15.32 21.39 -3.85
N LYS A 3 -15.35 21.03 -2.55
CA LYS A 3 -16.56 21.15 -1.70
C LYS A 3 -17.07 22.59 -1.57
N GLU A 4 -16.16 23.56 -1.63
CA GLU A 4 -16.45 24.99 -1.48
C GLU A 4 -16.77 25.66 -2.83
N GLY A 5 -16.82 24.88 -3.93
CA GLY A 5 -17.14 25.38 -5.27
C GLY A 5 -16.01 26.16 -5.97
N SER A 6 -14.85 26.30 -5.33
CA SER A 6 -13.69 27.04 -5.86
C SER A 6 -12.76 26.21 -6.74
N GLY A 7 -13.10 24.95 -7.03
CA GLY A 7 -12.32 24.08 -7.92
C GLY A 7 -13.14 22.99 -8.58
N LYS A 8 -12.62 22.44 -9.68
CA LYS A 8 -13.23 21.34 -10.45
C LYS A 8 -12.32 20.12 -10.41
N LEU A 9 -12.89 18.94 -10.14
CA LEU A 9 -12.18 17.68 -10.31
C LEU A 9 -11.98 17.42 -11.81
N LEU A 10 -10.72 17.33 -12.25
CA LEU A 10 -10.39 16.98 -13.63
C LEU A 10 -10.17 15.48 -13.78
N PHE A 11 -9.31 14.92 -12.92
CA PHE A 11 -8.98 13.50 -12.88
C PHE A 11 -8.63 13.09 -11.44
N THR A 12 -8.67 11.79 -11.18
CA THR A 12 -8.16 11.11 -10.00
C THR A 12 -7.08 10.11 -10.41
N SER A 13 -6.31 9.58 -9.46
CA SER A 13 -5.38 8.49 -9.75
C SER A 13 -6.08 7.22 -10.25
N ALA A 14 -7.39 7.06 -10.04
CA ALA A 14 -8.16 5.96 -10.62
C ALA A 14 -8.23 6.04 -12.16
N ASP A 15 -8.11 7.24 -12.74
CA ASP A 15 -8.07 7.46 -14.18
C ASP A 15 -6.71 7.08 -14.80
N PHE A 16 -5.69 6.88 -13.97
CA PHE A 16 -4.33 6.50 -14.39
C PHE A 16 -3.85 5.27 -13.59
N PRO A 17 -4.35 4.07 -13.91
CA PRO A 17 -3.97 2.85 -13.21
C PRO A 17 -2.44 2.69 -13.13
N GLY A 18 -1.93 2.41 -11.93
CA GLY A 18 -0.50 2.21 -11.70
C GLY A 18 0.31 3.48 -11.42
N VAL A 19 -0.27 4.69 -11.49
CA VAL A 19 0.48 5.94 -11.23
C VAL A 19 0.84 6.15 -9.75
N ILE A 20 0.13 5.50 -8.83
CA ILE A 20 0.42 5.52 -7.39
C ILE A 20 0.70 4.09 -6.92
N PRO A 21 1.98 3.66 -6.87
CA PRO A 21 2.34 2.44 -6.16
C PRO A 21 2.34 2.73 -4.66
N GLU A 22 1.39 2.16 -3.93
CA GLU A 22 1.52 2.09 -2.46
C GLU A 22 2.26 0.81 -2.09
N GLY A 23 3.25 0.95 -1.20
CA GLY A 23 4.07 -0.18 -0.80
C GLY A 23 4.96 0.14 0.39
N ILE A 24 5.52 -0.92 0.97
CA ILE A 24 6.47 -0.81 2.08
C ILE A 24 7.87 -0.90 1.48
N SER A 25 8.67 0.13 1.74
CA SER A 25 10.09 0.16 1.38
C SER A 25 10.95 0.14 2.63
N VAL A 26 11.95 -0.73 2.65
CA VAL A 26 12.93 -0.84 3.73
C VAL A 26 14.32 -0.62 3.15
N GLN A 27 15.16 0.15 3.85
CA GLN A 27 16.55 0.32 3.42
C GLN A 27 17.25 -1.04 3.46
N LYS A 28 17.95 -1.39 2.37
CA LYS A 28 18.69 -2.66 2.24
C LYS A 28 19.56 -2.99 3.45
N LYS A 29 20.24 -1.97 4.02
CA LYS A 29 21.08 -2.13 5.22
C LYS A 29 20.31 -2.65 6.45
N HIS A 30 19.05 -2.24 6.62
CA HIS A 30 18.21 -2.66 7.74
C HIS A 30 17.67 -4.07 7.51
N LEU A 31 17.25 -4.37 6.27
CA LEU A 31 16.85 -5.72 5.89
C LEU A 31 17.98 -6.74 6.11
N GLN A 32 19.22 -6.37 5.80
CA GLN A 32 20.39 -7.25 5.98
C GLN A 32 20.84 -7.37 7.43
N LYS A 33 20.82 -6.28 8.20
CA LYS A 33 21.31 -6.29 9.59
C LYS A 33 20.30 -6.89 10.56
N ASN A 34 19.02 -6.55 10.40
CA ASN A 34 17.94 -6.90 11.31
C ASN A 34 16.74 -7.50 10.54
N PRO A 35 16.93 -8.62 9.80
CA PRO A 35 15.86 -9.21 9.00
C PRO A 35 14.64 -9.59 9.84
N GLU A 36 14.84 -10.03 11.08
CA GLU A 36 13.74 -10.37 12.00
C GLU A 36 12.86 -9.17 12.36
N ASP A 37 13.42 -7.97 12.48
CA ASP A 37 12.64 -6.77 12.81
C ASP A 37 11.75 -6.38 11.63
N VAL A 38 12.29 -6.50 10.41
CA VAL A 38 11.51 -6.30 9.18
C VAL A 38 10.39 -7.34 9.08
N GLN A 39 10.68 -8.61 9.38
CA GLN A 39 9.69 -9.68 9.41
C GLN A 39 8.59 -9.39 10.44
N LYS A 40 8.95 -9.02 11.68
CA LYS A 40 8.00 -8.67 12.74
C LYS A 40 7.15 -7.46 12.36
N PHE A 41 7.73 -6.45 11.73
CA PHE A 41 7.00 -5.30 11.19
C PHE A 41 5.99 -5.72 10.12
N LEU A 42 6.41 -6.49 9.11
CA LEU A 42 5.53 -6.97 8.04
C LEU A 42 4.38 -7.81 8.60
N ARG A 43 4.66 -8.71 9.55
CA ARG A 43 3.62 -9.48 10.24
C ARG A 43 2.61 -8.59 10.96
N GLY A 44 3.09 -7.60 11.70
CA GLY A 44 2.24 -6.63 12.39
C GLY A 44 1.37 -5.84 11.41
N TRP A 45 1.96 -5.38 10.30
CA TRP A 45 1.24 -4.69 9.24
C TRP A 45 0.13 -5.56 8.64
N LEU A 46 0.44 -6.79 8.21
CA LEU A 46 -0.53 -7.70 7.63
C LEU A 46 -1.68 -8.05 8.60
N ARG A 47 -1.38 -8.21 9.89
CA ARG A 47 -2.41 -8.36 10.93
C ARG A 47 -3.30 -7.12 11.06
N ALA A 48 -2.73 -5.92 10.99
CA ALA A 48 -3.52 -4.68 11.03
C ALA A 48 -4.43 -4.58 9.79
N ILE A 49 -3.94 -4.96 8.60
CA ILE A 49 -4.74 -5.03 7.37
C ILE A 49 -5.91 -6.00 7.51
N GLN A 50 -5.66 -7.21 8.02
CA GLN A 50 -6.70 -8.20 8.26
C GLN A 50 -7.72 -7.71 9.30
N TRP A 51 -7.23 -7.10 10.39
CA TRP A 51 -8.07 -6.57 11.45
C TRP A 51 -8.99 -5.45 10.95
N GLN A 52 -8.48 -4.46 10.21
CA GLN A 52 -9.32 -3.36 9.70
C GLN A 52 -10.34 -3.83 8.65
N ALA A 53 -10.06 -4.94 7.95
CA ALA A 53 -10.94 -5.46 6.91
C ALA A 53 -12.17 -6.18 7.49
N ASN A 54 -12.11 -6.60 8.76
CA ASN A 54 -13.24 -7.22 9.44
C ASN A 54 -14.32 -6.15 9.75
N PRO A 55 -15.56 -6.30 9.25
CA PRO A 55 -16.63 -5.34 9.51
C PRO A 55 -16.92 -5.08 11.00
N ALA A 56 -16.67 -6.07 11.87
CA ALA A 56 -16.86 -5.93 13.32
C ALA A 56 -15.92 -4.88 13.94
N ASN A 57 -14.79 -4.57 13.30
CA ASN A 57 -13.79 -3.62 13.80
C ASN A 57 -13.96 -2.21 13.21
N ARG A 58 -14.96 -1.99 12.35
CA ARG A 58 -15.10 -0.77 11.55
C ARG A 58 -15.20 0.50 12.40
N ASP A 59 -16.02 0.48 13.45
CA ASP A 59 -16.22 1.65 14.31
C ASP A 59 -14.94 2.02 15.07
N GLU A 60 -14.23 1.00 15.58
CA GLU A 60 -12.96 1.21 16.27
C GLU A 60 -11.88 1.71 15.29
N TYR A 61 -11.81 1.16 14.09
CA TYR A 61 -10.90 1.62 13.04
C TYR A 61 -11.10 3.11 12.73
N PHE A 62 -12.33 3.56 12.48
CA PHE A 62 -12.59 4.97 12.19
C PHE A 62 -12.36 5.87 13.40
N LYS A 63 -12.61 5.38 14.62
CA LYS A 63 -12.24 6.08 15.86
C LYS A 63 -10.72 6.29 15.93
N ILE A 64 -9.91 5.26 15.66
CA ILE A 64 -8.45 5.36 15.64
C ILE A 64 -7.99 6.36 14.57
N LEU A 65 -8.52 6.28 13.35
CA LEU A 65 -8.19 7.21 12.28
C LEU A 65 -8.51 8.66 12.67
N LYS A 66 -9.66 8.90 13.29
CA LYS A 66 -10.05 10.25 13.75
C LYS A 66 -9.14 10.76 14.85
N GLN A 67 -8.75 9.92 15.80
CA GLN A 67 -7.90 10.30 16.93
C GLN A 67 -6.43 10.49 16.56
N THR A 68 -5.97 9.88 15.46
CA THR A 68 -4.56 9.88 15.05
C THR A 68 -4.33 10.77 13.83
N MET A 69 -4.74 10.30 12.64
CA MET A 69 -4.50 10.93 11.35
C MET A 69 -5.31 12.22 11.17
N PHE A 70 -6.57 12.23 11.62
CA PHE A 70 -7.52 13.32 11.40
C PHE A 70 -7.85 14.12 12.66
N LYS A 71 -6.97 14.09 13.67
CA LYS A 71 -7.20 14.69 14.99
C LYS A 71 -7.54 16.18 14.95
N ASN A 72 -6.97 16.89 13.99
CA ASN A 72 -7.11 18.35 13.84
C ASN A 72 -8.05 18.73 12.70
N THR A 73 -8.88 17.80 12.20
CA THR A 73 -9.82 18.09 11.10
C THR A 73 -11.26 18.10 11.59
N SER A 74 -12.12 18.82 10.87
CA SER A 74 -13.57 18.82 11.08
C SER A 74 -14.30 17.71 10.30
N TYR A 75 -13.57 16.72 9.75
CA TYR A 75 -14.19 15.67 8.94
C TYR A 75 -15.20 14.85 9.74
N SER A 76 -16.39 14.71 9.16
CA SER A 76 -17.47 13.84 9.61
C SER A 76 -17.15 12.37 9.32
N GLN A 77 -17.87 11.46 9.99
CA GLN A 77 -17.75 10.02 9.75
C GLN A 77 -17.94 9.67 8.26
N LYS A 78 -18.97 10.24 7.62
CA LYS A 78 -19.26 10.02 6.20
C LYS A 78 -18.11 10.46 5.28
N GLU A 79 -17.43 11.54 5.62
CA GLU A 79 -16.26 12.01 4.86
C GLU A 79 -15.06 11.08 5.03
N LEU A 80 -14.85 10.53 6.24
CA LEU A 80 -13.80 9.54 6.48
C LEU A 80 -14.08 8.23 5.74
N GLU A 81 -15.33 7.78 5.71
CA GLU A 81 -15.73 6.59 4.96
C GLU A 81 -15.54 6.78 3.45
N ALA A 82 -15.93 7.95 2.92
CA ALA A 82 -15.69 8.29 1.52
C ALA A 82 -14.20 8.30 1.19
N PHE A 83 -13.36 8.89 2.06
CA PHE A 83 -11.92 8.86 1.92
C PHE A 83 -11.36 7.42 1.93
N HIS A 84 -11.76 6.61 2.91
CA HIS A 84 -11.33 5.22 3.04
C HIS A 84 -11.71 4.40 1.80
N SER A 85 -12.91 4.61 1.24
CA SER A 85 -13.37 3.89 0.04
C SER A 85 -12.58 4.22 -1.24
N GLY A 86 -11.83 5.33 -1.25
CA GLY A 86 -10.95 5.69 -2.35
C GLY A 86 -9.62 4.91 -2.36
N GLY A 87 -9.22 4.34 -1.22
CA GLY A 87 -8.04 3.50 -1.10
C GLY A 87 -8.35 2.02 -1.36
N LYS A 88 -7.36 1.26 -1.81
CA LYS A 88 -7.46 -0.20 -1.94
C LYS A 88 -6.39 -0.86 -1.07
N PHE A 89 -6.85 -1.61 -0.07
CA PHE A 89 -5.98 -2.49 0.70
C PHE A 89 -6.08 -3.92 0.15
N HIS A 90 -4.94 -4.60 0.05
CA HIS A 90 -4.90 -6.02 -0.34
C HIS A 90 -5.16 -6.88 0.89
N THR A 91 -6.33 -7.52 0.95
CA THR A 91 -6.83 -8.22 2.14
C THR A 91 -6.91 -9.74 1.96
N ASP A 92 -6.44 -10.26 0.82
CA ASP A 92 -6.46 -11.67 0.47
C ASP A 92 -5.10 -12.10 -0.11
N LEU A 93 -4.79 -13.40 -0.01
CA LEU A 93 -3.49 -13.92 -0.41
C LEU A 93 -3.24 -13.79 -1.92
N GLU A 94 -4.27 -13.97 -2.74
CA GLU A 94 -4.15 -13.94 -4.20
C GLU A 94 -3.75 -12.55 -4.68
N SER A 95 -4.45 -11.50 -4.22
CA SER A 95 -4.13 -10.13 -4.57
C SER A 95 -2.76 -9.71 -4.04
N ILE A 96 -2.40 -10.10 -2.82
CA ILE A 96 -1.05 -9.84 -2.28
C ILE A 96 0.02 -10.50 -3.16
N GLN A 97 -0.19 -11.76 -3.56
CA GLN A 97 0.75 -12.48 -4.43
C GLN A 97 0.88 -11.81 -5.79
N GLN A 98 -0.23 -11.58 -6.49
CA GLN A 98 -0.24 -10.99 -7.83
C GLN A 98 0.45 -9.61 -7.85
N ASN A 99 0.21 -8.78 -6.83
CA ASN A 99 0.83 -7.46 -6.76
C ASN A 99 2.34 -7.52 -6.51
N ASN A 100 2.81 -8.46 -5.69
CA ASN A 100 4.22 -8.59 -5.32
C ASN A 100 5.07 -9.39 -6.31
N THR A 101 4.47 -10.20 -7.19
CA THR A 101 5.20 -11.01 -8.18
C THR A 101 5.07 -10.50 -9.61
N LEU A 102 4.00 -9.76 -9.95
CA LEU A 102 3.74 -9.32 -11.32
C LEU A 102 3.56 -7.80 -11.43
N ALA A 103 2.62 -7.23 -10.67
CA ALA A 103 2.26 -5.81 -10.83
C ALA A 103 3.42 -4.88 -10.47
N LEU A 104 4.13 -5.16 -9.37
CA LEU A 104 5.29 -4.38 -8.94
C LEU A 104 6.43 -4.40 -9.97
N GLU A 105 6.73 -5.58 -10.54
CA GLU A 105 7.78 -5.69 -11.55
C GLU A 105 7.41 -4.90 -12.82
N THR A 106 6.14 -5.00 -13.25
CA THR A 106 5.62 -4.26 -14.40
C THR A 106 5.72 -2.76 -14.17
N TYR A 107 5.27 -2.29 -13.00
CA TYR A 107 5.37 -0.88 -12.61
C TYR A 107 6.81 -0.37 -12.63
N ILE A 108 7.76 -1.13 -12.04
CA ILE A 108 9.17 -0.72 -12.01
C ILE A 108 9.75 -0.68 -13.43
N LYS A 109 9.42 -1.64 -14.30
CA LYS A 109 9.85 -1.62 -15.71
C LYS A 109 9.38 -0.34 -16.42
N GLU A 110 8.11 0.02 -16.28
CA GLU A 110 7.55 1.22 -16.89
C GLU A 110 8.19 2.50 -16.32
N LEU A 111 8.38 2.55 -15.00
CA LEU A 111 9.06 3.66 -14.33
C LEU A 111 10.50 3.82 -14.84
N LEU A 112 11.26 2.74 -14.99
CA LEU A 112 12.63 2.79 -15.49
C LEU A 112 12.70 3.28 -16.94
N VAL A 113 11.74 2.88 -17.78
CA VAL A 113 11.62 3.41 -19.15
C VAL A 113 11.36 4.92 -19.12
N PHE A 114 10.40 5.38 -18.32
CA PHE A 114 10.10 6.80 -18.17
C PHE A 114 11.29 7.61 -17.65
N LEU A 115 11.98 7.13 -16.61
CA LEU A 115 13.17 7.79 -16.06
C LEU A 115 14.29 7.90 -17.09
N LYS A 116 14.50 6.85 -17.90
CA LYS A 116 15.48 6.87 -18.99
C LYS A 116 15.10 7.89 -20.07
N GLN A 117 13.84 7.92 -20.50
CA GLN A 117 13.34 8.86 -21.52
C GLN A 117 13.45 10.32 -21.06
N THR A 118 13.31 10.58 -19.76
CA THR A 118 13.43 11.93 -19.17
C THR A 118 14.86 12.29 -18.77
N GLY A 119 15.86 11.49 -19.15
CA GLY A 119 17.27 11.76 -18.89
C GLY A 119 17.68 11.64 -17.41
N ARG A 120 16.88 10.98 -16.58
CA ARG A 120 17.21 10.72 -15.18
C ARG A 120 18.22 9.60 -15.08
N LYS A 121 19.16 9.74 -14.15
CA LYS A 121 20.12 8.68 -13.82
C LYS A 121 19.38 7.56 -13.10
N ILE A 122 19.52 6.33 -13.61
CA ILE A 122 19.02 5.10 -12.99
C ILE A 122 20.20 4.25 -12.52
N HIS A 123 20.03 3.51 -11.42
CA HIS A 123 21.06 2.64 -10.89
C HIS A 123 21.27 1.40 -11.77
N SER A 124 20.16 0.81 -12.21
CA SER A 124 20.08 -0.37 -13.07
C SER A 124 18.87 -0.27 -14.01
N SER A 125 18.93 -0.96 -15.15
CA SER A 125 17.78 -1.18 -16.04
C SER A 125 16.97 -2.44 -15.69
N ASN A 126 17.46 -3.28 -14.78
CA ASN A 126 16.78 -4.49 -14.36
C ASN A 126 15.82 -4.16 -13.20
N ALA A 127 14.53 -4.46 -13.36
CA ALA A 127 13.53 -4.15 -12.35
C ALA A 127 13.77 -4.88 -11.02
N SER A 128 14.25 -6.13 -11.08
CA SER A 128 14.56 -6.95 -9.90
C SER A 128 15.61 -6.33 -8.96
N ASP A 129 16.41 -5.37 -9.44
CA ASP A 129 17.43 -4.71 -8.62
C ASP A 129 16.81 -3.69 -7.64
N TYR A 130 15.52 -3.39 -7.79
CA TYR A 130 14.82 -2.36 -7.00
C TYR A 130 13.86 -2.92 -5.95
N PHE A 131 13.58 -4.23 -5.94
CA PHE A 131 12.63 -4.83 -5.00
C PHE A 131 13.01 -6.24 -4.57
N GLN A 132 12.54 -6.63 -3.38
CA GLN A 132 12.59 -8.00 -2.88
C GLN A 132 11.33 -8.23 -2.04
N THR A 133 10.49 -9.18 -2.44
CA THR A 133 9.16 -9.39 -1.83
C THR A 133 9.01 -10.74 -1.12
N ASP A 134 10.02 -11.61 -1.16
CA ASP A 134 9.95 -12.97 -0.62
C ASP A 134 9.49 -13.01 0.84
N MET A 135 10.06 -12.15 1.71
CA MET A 135 9.69 -12.10 3.12
C MET A 135 8.22 -11.67 3.31
N ALA A 136 7.75 -10.70 2.53
CA ALA A 136 6.35 -10.26 2.58
C ALA A 136 5.41 -11.37 2.10
N LEU A 137 5.77 -12.09 1.03
CA LEU A 137 5.00 -13.22 0.50
C LEU A 137 4.96 -14.39 1.48
N GLN A 138 6.06 -14.68 2.18
CA GLN A 138 6.11 -15.72 3.21
C GLN A 138 5.19 -15.38 4.39
N GLU A 139 5.27 -14.16 4.93
CA GLU A 139 4.40 -13.73 6.03
C GLU A 139 2.92 -13.67 5.61
N ALA A 140 2.63 -13.25 4.38
CA ALA A 140 1.27 -13.25 3.85
C ALA A 140 0.70 -14.66 3.73
N LYS A 141 1.49 -15.63 3.23
CA LYS A 141 1.07 -17.04 3.19
C LYS A 141 0.71 -17.53 4.59
N LEU A 142 1.58 -17.31 5.58
CA LEU A 142 1.34 -17.77 6.96
C LEU A 142 0.06 -17.19 7.58
N LEU A 143 -0.28 -15.94 7.29
CA LEU A 143 -1.44 -15.26 7.89
C LEU A 143 -2.75 -15.51 7.14
N PHE A 144 -2.70 -15.56 5.81
CA PHE A 144 -3.90 -15.61 4.97
C PHE A 144 -4.23 -17.01 4.44
N SER A 145 -3.34 -18.00 4.56
CA SER A 145 -3.65 -19.40 4.16
C SER A 145 -4.53 -20.14 5.16
N VAL A 146 -4.59 -19.69 6.41
CA VAL A 146 -5.28 -20.39 7.51
C VAL A 146 -6.73 -19.88 7.69
N ALA A 147 -7.12 -18.81 7.00
CA ALA A 147 -8.44 -18.18 7.16
C ALA A 147 -9.56 -18.81 6.30
N ALA A 148 -9.36 -20.04 5.80
CA ALA A 148 -10.29 -20.74 4.91
C ALA A 148 -10.99 -21.95 5.57
N GLU A 149 -11.11 -21.94 6.91
CA GLU A 149 -11.92 -22.90 7.68
C GLU A 149 -13.13 -22.21 8.34
#